data_AF-A0A7W8K2J1-F1
#
_entry.id   AF-A0A7W8K2J1-F1
#
_cell.length_a   1.000
_cell.length_b   1.000
_cell.length_c   1.000
_cell.angle_alpha   90.00
_cell.angle_beta   90.00
_cell.angle_gamma   90.00
#
_symmetry.space_group_name_H-M   'P 1'
#
loop_
_entity.id
_entity.type
_entity.pdbx_description
1 polymer ?
#
loop_
_entity_poly.entity_id
_entity_poly.type
_entity_poly.pdbx_seq_one_letter_code
_entity_poly.pdbx_strand_id
1 'polypeptide(L)'
;QGDVLVTPAQLIKVLSTVINEGQERPLTVIQAEGGKSPARPTPTSVVENGNTDVFRFVKEGMDWTVSIPSGTASTKLGKHLFPVVTAGKTGTAENGVSARPDKGYAYTHAWYEGYGPVGDPTFAVVAFFQNGGEGYGPGINAVKRMFAARWCVNLDDSPRLSALPLDQQQPCLGELDHMREVYKIRAEREATGEP
;
A
#
# COMPACT_ATOMS: atom_id res chain seq x y z
N GLN A 1 10.58 18.89 -11.39
CA GLN A 1 11.02 18.70 -9.98
C GLN A 1 12.56 18.70 -9.94
N GLY A 2 13.18 18.99 -8.78
CA GLY A 2 14.66 18.93 -8.62
C GLY A 2 15.20 17.49 -8.45
N ASP A 3 16.51 17.36 -8.24
CA ASP A 3 17.27 16.09 -8.33
C ASP A 3 17.16 15.15 -7.10
N VAL A 4 16.00 15.08 -6.44
CA VAL A 4 15.83 14.17 -5.29
C VAL A 4 15.70 12.73 -5.80
N LEU A 5 16.74 11.93 -5.56
CA LEU A 5 16.75 10.50 -5.86
C LEU A 5 16.35 9.70 -4.62
N VAL A 6 15.38 8.79 -4.78
CA VAL A 6 14.90 7.90 -3.71
C VAL A 6 14.62 6.51 -4.26
N THR A 7 14.83 5.49 -3.43
CA THR A 7 14.46 4.10 -3.74
C THR A 7 13.11 3.74 -3.14
N PRO A 8 12.37 2.77 -3.71
CA PRO A 8 11.15 2.25 -3.09
C PRO A 8 11.35 1.74 -1.65
N ALA A 9 12.53 1.16 -1.36
CA ALA A 9 12.90 0.70 -0.03
C ALA A 9 13.08 1.85 0.97
N GLN A 10 13.61 3.00 0.55
CA GLN A 10 13.67 4.19 1.40
C GLN A 10 12.28 4.78 1.62
N LEU A 11 11.42 4.84 0.59
CA LEU A 11 10.04 5.32 0.75
C LEU A 11 9.23 4.46 1.71
N ILE A 12 9.29 3.13 1.60
CA ILE A 12 8.53 2.27 2.52
C ILE A 12 9.03 2.40 3.97
N LYS A 13 10.33 2.67 4.17
CA LYS A 13 10.89 2.98 5.49
C LYS A 13 10.29 4.28 6.04
N VAL A 14 10.26 5.35 5.25
CA VAL A 14 9.64 6.63 5.64
C VAL A 14 8.15 6.47 5.94
N LEU A 15 7.42 5.78 5.06
CA LEU A 15 6.01 5.49 5.27
C LEU A 15 5.79 4.71 6.57
N SER A 16 6.62 3.70 6.85
CA SER A 16 6.56 2.95 8.11
C SER A 16 6.81 3.85 9.33
N THR A 17 7.74 4.80 9.24
CA THR A 17 7.97 5.78 10.31
C THR A 17 6.73 6.67 10.51
N VAL A 18 6.04 7.10 9.45
CA VAL A 18 4.80 7.89 9.54
C VAL A 18 3.68 7.08 10.20
N ILE A 19 3.49 5.83 9.76
CA ILE A 19 2.50 4.90 10.31
C ILE A 19 2.72 4.70 11.82
N ASN A 20 3.99 4.50 12.20
CA ASN A 20 4.41 4.29 13.59
C ASN A 20 4.67 5.60 14.37
N GLU A 21 4.09 6.72 13.92
CA GLU A 21 4.11 8.01 14.63
C GLU A 21 5.51 8.48 15.05
N GLY A 22 6.47 8.38 14.12
CA GLY A 22 7.85 8.81 14.31
C GLY A 22 8.76 7.76 14.94
N GLN A 23 8.31 6.53 15.13
CA GLN A 23 9.16 5.41 15.54
C GLN A 23 9.76 4.73 14.30
N GLU A 24 10.96 5.15 13.91
CA GLU A 24 11.68 4.57 12.78
C GLU A 24 12.21 3.18 13.13
N ARG A 25 12.04 2.24 12.21
CA ARG A 25 12.57 0.88 12.32
C ARG A 25 13.45 0.52 11.11
N PRO A 26 14.55 -0.21 11.30
CA PRO A 26 15.29 -0.80 10.19
C PRO A 26 14.44 -1.81 9.41
N LEU A 27 14.55 -1.80 8.08
CA LEU A 27 13.97 -2.85 7.25
C LEU A 27 14.80 -4.13 7.34
N THR A 28 14.12 -5.27 7.39
CA THR A 28 14.76 -6.60 7.35
C THR A 28 13.92 -7.58 6.55
N VAL A 29 14.59 -8.47 5.83
CA VAL A 29 13.99 -9.65 5.17
C VAL A 29 14.21 -10.92 5.99
N ILE A 30 15.04 -10.86 7.03
CA ILE A 30 15.40 -12.02 7.86
C ILE A 30 14.33 -12.21 8.93
N GLN A 31 13.54 -13.28 8.78
CA GLN A 31 12.58 -13.69 9.81
C GLN A 31 13.23 -14.54 10.89
N ALA A 32 14.11 -15.47 10.50
CA ALA A 32 14.87 -16.34 11.40
C ALA A 32 16.17 -16.81 10.75
N GLU A 33 17.18 -17.06 11.58
CA GLU A 33 18.45 -17.68 11.21
C GLU A 33 18.67 -18.88 12.15
N GLY A 34 18.89 -20.07 11.59
CA GLY A 34 19.02 -21.30 12.39
C GLY A 34 17.81 -21.62 13.28
N GLY A 35 16.59 -21.24 12.85
CA GLY A 35 15.36 -21.43 13.60
C GLY A 35 15.11 -20.41 14.73
N LYS A 36 15.98 -19.39 14.88
CA LYS A 36 15.82 -18.33 15.87
C LYS A 36 15.56 -17.00 15.17
N SER A 37 14.53 -16.29 15.61
CA SER A 37 14.30 -14.92 15.15
C SER A 37 15.44 -14.02 15.60
N PRO A 38 16.03 -13.20 14.72
CA PRO A 38 17.04 -12.24 15.13
C PRO A 38 16.44 -11.24 16.11
N ALA A 39 17.26 -10.71 17.01
CA ALA A 39 16.85 -9.63 17.89
C ALA A 39 16.37 -8.44 17.02
N ARG A 40 15.13 -7.98 17.23
CA ARG A 40 14.64 -6.80 16.54
C ARG A 40 15.34 -5.57 17.12
N PRO A 41 16.00 -4.74 16.29
CA PRO A 41 16.56 -3.48 16.75
C PRO A 41 15.49 -2.61 17.41
N THR A 42 15.85 -1.94 18.50
CA THR A 42 14.95 -0.96 19.14
C THR A 42 14.64 0.15 18.13
N PRO A 43 13.37 0.60 18.03
CA PRO A 43 13.01 1.72 17.17
C PRO A 43 13.78 2.99 17.56
N THR A 44 14.16 3.79 16.57
CA THR A 44 14.73 5.12 16.79
C THR A 44 13.61 6.14 16.67
N SER A 45 13.41 6.96 17.71
CA SER A 45 12.41 8.03 17.63
C SER A 45 12.96 9.22 16.85
N VAL A 46 12.21 9.68 15.86
CA VAL A 46 12.45 10.95 15.14
C VAL A 46 11.50 12.05 15.61
N VAL A 47 10.80 11.81 16.73
CA VAL A 47 9.83 12.75 17.30
C VAL A 47 10.55 13.83 18.09
N GLU A 48 10.32 15.08 17.73
CA GLU A 48 10.81 16.22 18.51
C GLU A 48 9.81 16.54 19.64
N ASN A 49 10.31 16.72 20.87
CA ASN A 49 9.54 17.08 22.05
C ASN A 49 8.33 16.16 22.37
N GLY A 50 8.34 14.92 21.87
CA GLY A 50 7.23 13.98 22.04
C GLY A 50 5.96 14.31 21.24
N ASN A 51 6.00 15.28 20.33
CA ASN A 51 4.83 15.67 19.54
C ASN A 51 4.57 14.70 18.37
N THR A 52 3.55 13.84 18.49
CA THR A 52 3.13 12.94 17.41
C THR A 52 1.96 13.47 16.56
N ASP A 53 1.41 14.65 16.87
CA ASP A 53 0.24 15.22 16.17
C ASP A 53 0.51 15.38 14.67
N VAL A 54 1.73 15.77 14.30
CA VAL A 54 2.13 15.94 12.88
C VAL A 54 2.00 14.62 12.11
N PHE A 55 2.40 13.49 12.71
CA PHE A 55 2.25 12.18 12.05
C PHE A 55 0.78 11.79 11.90
N ARG A 56 -0.05 12.07 12.92
CA ARG A 56 -1.50 11.83 12.84
C ARG A 56 -2.17 12.68 11.77
N PHE A 57 -1.78 13.95 11.67
CA PHE A 57 -2.27 14.85 10.63
C PHE A 57 -1.87 14.40 9.22
N VAL A 58 -0.62 13.93 9.05
CA VAL A 58 -0.19 13.34 7.77
C VAL A 58 -1.00 12.08 7.44
N LYS A 59 -1.21 11.18 8.41
CA LYS A 59 -2.05 9.98 8.23
C LYS A 59 -3.49 10.33 7.82
N GLU A 60 -4.08 11.38 8.40
CA GLU A 60 -5.40 11.89 8.01
C GLU A 60 -5.42 12.38 6.56
N GLY A 61 -4.41 13.16 6.13
CA GLY A 61 -4.29 13.56 4.72
C GLY A 61 -4.11 12.38 3.75
N MET A 62 -3.42 11.32 4.18
CA MET A 62 -3.30 10.07 3.41
C MET A 62 -4.62 9.30 3.34
N ASP A 63 -5.41 9.27 4.42
CA ASP A 63 -6.77 8.71 4.40
C ASP A 63 -7.65 9.49 3.41
N TRP A 64 -7.61 10.82 3.46
CA TRP A 64 -8.39 11.66 2.55
C TRP A 64 -8.11 11.40 1.08
N THR A 65 -6.89 11.00 0.71
CA THR A 65 -6.57 10.61 -0.67
C THR A 65 -7.46 9.47 -1.18
N VAL A 66 -7.98 8.63 -0.28
CA VAL A 66 -8.84 7.47 -0.56
C VAL A 66 -10.29 7.73 -0.15
N SER A 67 -10.54 8.46 0.94
CA SER A 67 -11.86 8.52 1.58
C SER A 67 -12.76 9.66 1.08
N ILE A 68 -12.19 10.78 0.62
CA ILE A 68 -13.00 11.93 0.14
C ILE A 68 -13.25 11.85 -1.38
N PRO A 69 -14.37 12.41 -1.90
CA PRO A 69 -14.70 12.33 -3.33
C PRO A 69 -13.61 12.87 -4.27
N SER A 70 -12.92 13.95 -3.87
CA SER A 70 -11.82 14.56 -4.64
C SER A 70 -10.46 13.87 -4.45
N GLY A 71 -10.37 12.86 -3.60
CA GLY A 71 -9.13 12.12 -3.36
C GLY A 71 -8.71 11.34 -4.60
N THR A 72 -7.41 11.38 -4.94
CA THR A 72 -6.92 10.76 -6.19
C THR A 72 -7.10 9.24 -6.26
N ALA A 73 -7.27 8.55 -5.13
CA ALA A 73 -7.49 7.11 -5.06
C ALA A 73 -8.95 6.73 -4.72
N SER A 74 -9.84 7.71 -4.58
CA SER A 74 -11.23 7.52 -4.12
C SER A 74 -12.03 6.58 -5.01
N THR A 75 -11.82 6.66 -6.32
CA THR A 75 -12.50 5.88 -7.36
C THR A 75 -11.97 4.46 -7.54
N LYS A 76 -10.96 4.05 -6.75
CA LYS A 76 -10.36 2.70 -6.83
C LYS A 76 -10.32 1.98 -5.49
N LEU A 77 -10.03 2.71 -4.41
CA LEU A 77 -9.85 2.18 -3.06
C LEU A 77 -10.83 2.76 -2.03
N GLY A 78 -11.73 3.66 -2.45
CA GLY A 78 -12.74 4.22 -1.55
C GLY A 78 -13.60 3.14 -0.91
N LYS A 79 -14.15 3.42 0.27
CA LYS A 79 -14.94 2.46 1.09
C LYS A 79 -16.14 1.81 0.41
N HIS A 80 -16.59 2.37 -0.71
CA HIS A 80 -17.70 1.87 -1.52
C HIS A 80 -17.23 0.96 -2.67
N LEU A 81 -15.92 0.73 -2.79
CA LEU A 81 -15.26 -0.03 -3.86
C LEU A 81 -14.24 -1.04 -3.35
N PHE A 82 -13.82 -0.93 -2.09
CA PHE A 82 -12.88 -1.85 -1.46
C PHE A 82 -13.24 -2.03 0.03
N PRO A 83 -13.28 -3.27 0.55
CA PRO A 83 -13.87 -3.55 1.86
C PRO A 83 -12.95 -3.21 3.05
N VAL A 84 -11.65 -3.06 2.81
CA VAL A 84 -10.68 -2.67 3.84
C VAL A 84 -10.36 -1.19 3.70
N VAL A 85 -10.48 -0.42 4.79
CA VAL A 85 -10.15 1.00 4.79
C VAL A 85 -8.64 1.17 4.68
N THR A 86 -8.20 1.90 3.65
CA THR A 86 -6.78 2.14 3.34
C THR A 86 -6.50 3.63 3.24
N ALA A 87 -5.24 4.00 3.47
CA ALA A 87 -4.73 5.35 3.29
C ALA A 87 -3.51 5.29 2.36
N GLY A 88 -3.23 6.36 1.65
CA GLY A 88 -2.09 6.38 0.74
C GLY A 88 -1.87 7.70 0.02
N LYS A 89 -0.92 7.71 -0.90
CA LYS A 89 -0.59 8.87 -1.72
C LYS A 89 -0.14 8.47 -3.11
N THR A 90 -0.70 9.14 -4.11
CA THR A 90 -0.26 9.04 -5.51
C THR A 90 0.97 9.90 -5.78
N GLY A 91 1.86 9.42 -6.64
CA GLY A 91 3.01 10.17 -7.14
C GLY A 91 3.20 9.98 -8.65
N THR A 92 3.59 11.06 -9.32
CA THR A 92 3.94 11.08 -10.75
C THR A 92 5.20 11.92 -10.87
N ALA A 93 6.32 11.30 -11.21
CA ALA A 93 7.62 11.99 -11.28
C ALA A 93 8.07 12.13 -12.74
N GLU A 94 8.21 13.35 -13.23
CA GLU A 94 8.78 13.63 -14.56
C GLU A 94 10.25 13.19 -14.59
N ASN A 95 10.67 12.53 -15.68
CA ASN A 95 12.08 12.25 -15.90
C ASN A 95 12.71 13.30 -16.82
N GLY A 96 13.93 13.75 -16.54
CA GLY A 96 14.60 14.76 -17.37
C GLY A 96 15.15 14.22 -18.71
N VAL A 97 15.07 12.90 -18.93
CA VAL A 97 15.89 12.19 -19.93
C VAL A 97 15.07 11.72 -21.14
N SER A 98 13.74 11.71 -21.06
CA SER A 98 12.92 11.22 -22.17
C SER A 98 11.74 12.16 -22.44
N ALA A 99 11.84 12.92 -23.53
CA ALA A 99 10.73 13.69 -24.06
C ALA A 99 9.72 12.76 -24.75
N ARG A 100 8.43 12.98 -24.56
CA ARG A 100 7.39 12.46 -25.46
C ARG A 100 7.16 13.50 -26.57
N PRO A 101 7.71 13.31 -27.78
CA PRO A 101 7.65 14.32 -28.83
C PRO A 101 6.21 14.63 -29.27
N ASP A 102 5.31 13.67 -29.09
CA ASP A 102 3.88 13.74 -29.43
C ASP A 102 3.03 14.46 -28.36
N LYS A 103 3.51 14.54 -27.11
CA LYS A 103 2.71 15.04 -25.96
C LYS A 103 3.28 16.30 -25.32
N GLY A 104 4.50 16.73 -25.70
CA GLY A 104 5.13 17.96 -25.21
C GLY A 104 5.62 17.90 -23.76
N TYR A 105 5.62 16.72 -23.11
CA TYR A 105 6.10 16.51 -21.74
C TYR A 105 6.95 15.25 -21.64
N ALA A 106 7.76 15.14 -20.59
CA ALA A 106 8.62 13.97 -20.40
C ALA A 106 7.83 12.71 -19.98
N TYR A 107 8.41 11.53 -20.16
CA TYR A 107 7.87 10.33 -19.54
C TYR A 107 7.90 10.48 -18.02
N THR A 108 6.85 9.98 -17.37
CA THR A 108 6.71 10.02 -15.92
C THR A 108 6.85 8.64 -15.32
N HIS A 109 7.43 8.56 -14.13
CA HIS A 109 7.41 7.37 -13.29
C HIS A 109 6.15 7.36 -12.44
N ALA A 110 5.49 6.20 -12.40
CA ALA A 110 4.28 6.03 -11.62
C ALA A 110 4.63 5.52 -10.22
N TRP A 111 4.11 6.22 -9.21
CA TRP A 111 4.25 5.86 -7.81
C TRP A 111 2.90 5.79 -7.12
N TYR A 112 2.77 4.83 -6.21
CA TYR A 112 1.75 4.88 -5.19
C TYR A 112 2.30 4.24 -3.92
N GLU A 113 2.10 4.91 -2.80
CA GLU A 113 2.37 4.35 -1.48
C GLU A 113 1.05 4.27 -0.72
N GLY A 114 0.86 3.20 0.04
CA GLY A 114 -0.36 3.05 0.83
C GLY A 114 -0.21 2.03 1.93
N TYR A 115 -1.09 2.11 2.91
CA TYR A 115 -1.16 1.19 4.02
C TYR A 115 -2.58 0.94 4.48
N GLY A 116 -2.74 -0.10 5.28
CA GLY A 116 -3.96 -0.33 6.04
C GLY A 116 -3.85 -1.59 6.90
N PRO A 117 -4.97 -1.96 7.55
CA PRO A 117 -6.16 -1.13 7.77
C PRO A 117 -5.81 0.19 8.48
N VAL A 118 -6.51 1.30 8.20
CA VAL A 118 -6.14 2.62 8.76
C VAL A 118 -6.18 2.65 10.30
N GLY A 119 -7.13 1.95 10.92
CA GLY A 119 -7.27 1.91 12.38
C GLY A 119 -6.24 1.04 13.10
N ASP A 120 -5.72 0.00 12.44
CA ASP A 120 -4.69 -0.89 12.96
C ASP A 120 -3.77 -1.32 11.79
N PRO A 121 -2.77 -0.49 11.43
CA PRO A 121 -1.95 -0.72 10.25
C PRO A 121 -1.07 -1.98 10.38
N THR A 122 -1.38 -3.01 9.59
CA THR A 122 -0.62 -4.27 9.56
C THR A 122 0.13 -4.50 8.25
N PHE A 123 -0.11 -3.67 7.23
CA PHE A 123 0.52 -3.82 5.93
C PHE A 123 0.69 -2.48 5.21
N ALA A 124 1.86 -2.28 4.60
CA ALA A 124 2.18 -1.11 3.79
C ALA A 124 2.85 -1.55 2.49
N VAL A 125 2.58 -0.84 1.41
CA VAL A 125 3.07 -1.15 0.05
C VAL A 125 3.50 0.13 -0.64
N VAL A 126 4.66 0.08 -1.31
CA VAL A 126 5.11 1.09 -2.27
C VAL A 126 5.23 0.40 -3.62
N ALA A 127 4.51 0.93 -4.63
CA ALA A 127 4.61 0.49 -6.01
C ALA A 127 5.32 1.56 -6.84
N PHE A 128 6.29 1.12 -7.65
CA PHE A 128 7.06 1.94 -8.56
C PHE A 128 7.07 1.33 -9.95
N PHE A 129 6.78 2.14 -10.97
CA PHE A 129 6.92 1.76 -12.36
C PHE A 129 7.72 2.81 -13.10
N GLN A 130 8.92 2.44 -13.54
CA GLN A 130 9.73 3.27 -14.41
C GLN A 130 8.96 3.53 -15.71
N ASN A 131 8.84 4.80 -16.09
CA ASN A 131 8.10 5.26 -17.26
C ASN A 131 6.63 4.80 -17.31
N GLY A 132 6.05 4.45 -16.15
CA GLY A 132 4.70 3.92 -16.02
C GLY A 132 3.58 4.95 -16.18
N GLY A 133 3.90 6.23 -16.32
CA GLY A 133 2.90 7.29 -16.41
C GLY A 133 2.44 7.79 -15.05
N GLU A 134 1.15 8.10 -14.92
CA GLU A 134 0.57 8.62 -13.69
C GLU A 134 0.41 7.53 -12.61
N GLY A 135 0.75 7.87 -11.36
CA GLY A 135 0.58 6.97 -10.21
C GLY A 135 -0.83 6.41 -10.04
N TYR A 136 -1.85 7.18 -10.46
CA TYR A 136 -3.25 6.75 -10.46
C TYR A 136 -3.48 5.44 -11.21
N GLY A 137 -2.79 5.24 -12.35
CA GLY A 137 -2.97 4.07 -13.21
C GLY A 137 -2.33 2.82 -12.62
N PRO A 138 -1.08 2.50 -13.01
CA PRO A 138 -0.41 1.27 -12.58
C PRO A 138 -0.08 1.24 -11.09
N GLY A 139 0.23 2.38 -10.46
CA GLY A 139 0.58 2.45 -9.03
C GLY A 139 -0.55 1.95 -8.13
N ILE A 140 -1.72 2.60 -8.20
CA ILE A 140 -2.88 2.18 -7.40
C ILE A 140 -3.33 0.76 -7.77
N ASN A 141 -3.34 0.40 -9.05
CA ASN A 141 -3.78 -0.93 -9.48
C ASN A 141 -2.90 -2.05 -8.89
N ALA A 142 -1.58 -1.86 -8.87
CA ALA A 142 -0.66 -2.81 -8.27
C ALA A 142 -0.89 -2.95 -6.76
N VAL A 143 -1.00 -1.82 -6.06
CA VAL A 143 -1.24 -1.86 -4.61
C VAL A 143 -2.61 -2.42 -4.26
N LYS A 144 -3.66 -2.14 -5.04
CA LYS A 144 -4.98 -2.75 -4.86
C LYS A 144 -4.93 -4.27 -4.94
N ARG A 145 -4.16 -4.84 -5.88
CA ARG A 145 -3.94 -6.29 -5.96
C ARG A 145 -3.20 -6.83 -4.74
N MET A 146 -2.16 -6.13 -4.28
CA MET A 146 -1.39 -6.52 -3.09
C MET A 146 -2.25 -6.47 -1.82
N PHE A 147 -3.07 -5.44 -1.66
CA PHE A 147 -4.05 -5.34 -0.58
C PHE A 147 -5.09 -6.44 -0.64
N ALA A 148 -5.62 -6.72 -1.82
CA ALA A 148 -6.60 -7.78 -1.98
C ALA A 148 -6.02 -9.15 -1.63
N ALA A 149 -4.80 -9.44 -2.10
CA ALA A 149 -4.07 -10.64 -1.73
C ALA A 149 -3.77 -10.70 -0.22
N ARG A 150 -3.33 -9.60 0.39
CA ARG A 150 -3.00 -9.57 1.81
C ARG A 150 -4.22 -9.81 2.71
N TRP A 151 -5.39 -9.36 2.28
CA TRP A 151 -6.62 -9.37 3.07
C TRP A 151 -7.69 -10.30 2.51
N CYS A 152 -7.33 -11.28 1.68
CA CYS A 152 -8.26 -12.29 1.17
C CYS A 152 -9.51 -11.70 0.47
N VAL A 153 -9.36 -10.55 -0.20
CA VAL A 153 -10.42 -9.90 -0.98
C VAL A 153 -10.36 -10.41 -2.41
N ASN A 154 -11.50 -10.78 -2.96
CA ASN A 154 -11.60 -11.22 -4.35
C ASN A 154 -11.74 -9.99 -5.26
N LEU A 155 -10.93 -9.95 -6.31
CA LEU A 155 -11.01 -8.95 -7.37
C LEU A 155 -11.48 -9.63 -8.66
N ASP A 156 -12.36 -8.97 -9.41
CA ASP A 156 -12.68 -9.40 -10.76
C ASP A 156 -11.54 -9.11 -11.76
N ASP A 157 -11.62 -9.74 -12.93
CA ASP A 157 -10.66 -9.53 -14.03
C ASP A 157 -10.97 -8.28 -14.87
N SER A 158 -11.88 -7.41 -14.41
CA SER A 158 -12.18 -6.17 -15.12
C SER A 158 -10.97 -5.23 -15.07
N PRO A 159 -10.84 -4.29 -16.03
CA PRO A 159 -9.79 -3.27 -15.98
C PRO A 159 -9.80 -2.41 -14.70
N ARG A 160 -10.92 -2.39 -13.97
CA ARG A 160 -11.09 -1.64 -12.72
C ARG A 160 -10.75 -2.45 -11.46
N LEU A 161 -10.53 -3.76 -11.60
CA LEU A 161 -10.23 -4.68 -10.50
C LEU A 161 -11.29 -4.51 -9.39
N SER A 162 -12.54 -4.80 -9.70
CA SER A 162 -13.67 -4.57 -8.79
C SER A 162 -13.62 -5.55 -7.63
N ALA A 163 -13.86 -5.06 -6.41
CA ALA A 163 -14.09 -5.91 -5.24
C ALA A 163 -15.59 -6.04 -4.92
N LEU A 164 -16.47 -5.60 -5.83
CA LEU A 164 -17.91 -5.62 -5.61
C LEU A 164 -18.51 -6.99 -5.91
N PRO A 165 -19.61 -7.37 -5.22
CA PRO A 165 -20.26 -6.60 -4.16
C PRO A 165 -19.56 -6.77 -2.80
N LEU A 166 -19.48 -5.69 -2.00
CA LEU A 166 -18.66 -5.67 -0.77
C LEU A 166 -19.23 -6.54 0.35
N ASP A 167 -20.55 -6.76 0.38
CA ASP A 167 -21.26 -7.58 1.37
C ASP A 167 -20.94 -9.08 1.23
N GLN A 168 -20.45 -9.52 0.08
CA GLN A 168 -20.00 -10.89 -0.17
C GLN A 168 -18.51 -11.09 0.16
N GLN A 169 -17.77 -10.02 0.44
CA GLN A 169 -16.35 -10.11 0.76
C GLN A 169 -16.16 -10.53 2.22
N GLN A 170 -15.17 -11.38 2.49
CA GLN A 170 -14.76 -11.76 3.84
C GLN A 170 -13.26 -11.49 4.02
N PRO A 171 -12.87 -10.25 4.37
CA PRO A 171 -11.46 -9.91 4.49
C PRO A 171 -10.77 -10.62 5.67
N CYS A 172 -9.54 -11.07 5.47
CA CYS A 172 -8.70 -11.67 6.52
C CYS A 172 -7.69 -10.62 7.04
N LEU A 173 -7.93 -10.07 8.24
CA LEU A 173 -7.11 -8.97 8.78
C LEU A 173 -6.02 -9.41 9.77
N GLY A 174 -5.84 -10.72 9.98
CA GLY A 174 -4.78 -11.24 10.84
C GLY A 174 -3.40 -11.18 10.19
N GLU A 175 -2.39 -11.70 10.89
CA GLU A 175 -1.01 -11.81 10.41
C GLU A 175 -0.87 -12.70 9.16
N LEU A 176 0.32 -12.73 8.55
CA LEU A 176 0.58 -13.44 7.30
C LEU A 176 0.19 -14.93 7.35
N ASP A 177 0.41 -15.61 8.47
CA ASP A 177 0.07 -17.03 8.61
C ASP A 177 -1.44 -17.27 8.64
N HIS A 178 -2.22 -16.35 9.21
CA HIS A 178 -3.67 -16.41 9.13
C HIS A 178 -4.16 -16.25 7.68
N MET A 179 -3.58 -15.31 6.92
CA MET A 179 -3.90 -15.16 5.50
C MET A 179 -3.58 -16.42 4.69
N ARG A 180 -2.42 -17.06 4.94
CA ARG A 180 -2.05 -18.33 4.30
C ARG A 180 -3.05 -19.44 4.61
N GLU A 181 -3.46 -19.56 5.87
CA GLU A 181 -4.43 -20.57 6.30
C GLU A 181 -5.79 -20.36 5.63
N VAL A 182 -6.28 -19.11 5.55
CA VAL A 182 -7.53 -18.79 4.85
C VAL A 182 -7.47 -19.21 3.38
N TYR A 183 -6.37 -18.94 2.69
CA TYR A 183 -6.22 -19.34 1.29
C TYR A 183 -6.16 -20.86 1.12
N LYS A 184 -5.49 -21.57 2.04
CA LYS A 184 -5.46 -23.02 2.03
C LYS A 184 -6.86 -23.61 2.16
N ILE A 185 -7.63 -23.13 3.14
CA ILE A 185 -9.02 -23.58 3.37
C ILE A 185 -9.89 -23.31 2.13
N ARG A 186 -9.78 -22.13 1.51
CA ARG A 186 -10.54 -21.79 0.30
C ARG A 186 -10.20 -22.72 -0.87
N ALA A 187 -8.91 -22.99 -1.09
CA ALA A 187 -8.47 -23.90 -2.15
C ALA A 187 -8.96 -25.34 -1.92
N GLU A 188 -8.99 -25.80 -0.67
CA GLU A 188 -9.53 -27.11 -0.30
C GLU A 188 -11.03 -27.19 -0.60
N ARG A 189 -11.82 -26.17 -0.24
CA ARG A 189 -13.27 -26.11 -0.53
C ARG A 189 -13.57 -26.08 -2.03
N GLU A 190 -12.83 -25.30 -2.79
CA GLU A 190 -12.96 -25.26 -4.25
C GLU A 190 -12.68 -26.64 -4.88
N ALA A 191 -11.73 -27.39 -4.33
CA ALA A 191 -11.43 -28.74 -4.80
C ALA A 191 -12.50 -29.78 -4.42
N THR A 192 -13.18 -29.61 -3.27
CA THR A 192 -14.24 -30.53 -2.82
C THR A 192 -15.64 -30.18 -3.30
N GLY A 193 -15.83 -28.97 -3.88
CA GLY A 193 -17.15 -28.47 -4.27
C GLY A 193 -18.03 -28.10 -3.08
N GLU A 194 -17.45 -27.95 -1.89
CA GLU A 194 -18.14 -27.45 -0.71
C GLU A 194 -18.21 -25.92 -0.74
N PRO A 195 -19.34 -25.32 -0.28
CA PRO A 195 -19.51 -23.88 -0.21
C PRO A 195 -18.57 -23.16 0.79
#